data_AF-K9XZI2-F1
#
_entry.id   AF-K9XZI2-F1
#
_cell.length_a   1.000
_cell.length_b   1.000
_cell.length_c   1.000
_cell.angle_alpha   90.00
_cell.angle_beta   90.00
_cell.angle_gamma   90.00
#
_symmetry.space_group_name_H-M   'P 1'
#
loop_
_entity.id
_entity.type
_entity.pdbx_description
1 polymer ?
#
loop_
_entity_poly.entity_id
_entity_poly.type
_entity_poly.pdbx_seq_one_letter_code
_entity_poly.pdbx_strand_id
1 'polypeptide(L)' 'MTNPNSLANLKHEGRPLKRGSTKKHRRLSVTDEGWKGCQELSEDLDMSISEILESLGRGEFILSKPLTK' A
#
# COMPACT_ATOMS: atom_id res chain seq x y z
N MET A 1 30.91 10.60 -22.26
CA MET A 1 30.14 11.86 -22.37
C MET A 1 28.89 11.72 -21.51
N THR A 2 28.93 12.26 -20.29
CA THR A 2 27.81 12.22 -19.35
C THR A 2 26.88 13.38 -19.68
N ASN A 3 25.66 13.11 -20.12
CA ASN A 3 24.69 14.15 -20.45
C ASN A 3 24.38 14.95 -19.17
N PRO A 4 24.67 16.27 -19.10
CA PRO A 4 24.53 17.08 -17.88
C PRO A 4 23.09 17.15 -17.34
N ASN A 5 22.09 16.76 -18.15
CA ASN A 5 20.68 16.76 -17.77
C ASN A 5 20.19 15.44 -17.14
N SER A 6 21.04 14.41 -17.01
CA SER A 6 20.64 13.12 -16.41
C SER A 6 20.24 13.24 -14.94
N LEU A 7 20.86 14.17 -14.20
CA LEU A 7 20.57 14.44 -12.79
C LEU A 7 19.33 15.32 -12.57
N ALA A 8 18.87 16.05 -13.59
CA ALA A 8 17.70 16.92 -13.47
C ALA A 8 16.39 16.13 -13.37
N ASN A 9 16.31 14.97 -14.04
CA ASN A 9 15.14 14.07 -14.02
C ASN A 9 15.05 13.21 -12.75
N LEU A 10 16.10 13.18 -11.92
CA LEU A 10 16.12 12.46 -10.64
C LEU A 10 15.43 13.22 -9.51
N LYS A 11 15.07 14.49 -9.71
CA LYS A 11 14.16 15.21 -8.83
C LYS A 11 12.73 14.75 -9.12
N HIS A 12 12.40 13.54 -8.70
CA HIS A 12 11.02 13.19 -8.44
C HIS A 12 10.59 14.03 -7.24
N GLU A 13 10.04 15.22 -7.50
CA GLU A 13 9.05 15.77 -6.55
C GLU A 13 8.03 14.66 -6.39
N GLY A 14 8.06 14.00 -5.22
CA GLY A 14 7.39 12.73 -5.02
C GLY A 14 5.95 12.83 -5.49
N ARG A 15 5.47 11.78 -6.18
CA ARG A 15 4.08 11.67 -6.65
C ARG A 15 3.16 12.24 -5.57
N PRO A 16 2.22 13.15 -5.92
CA PRO A 16 1.33 13.76 -4.97
C PRO A 16 0.76 12.71 -4.02
N LEU A 17 0.82 13.00 -2.72
CA LEU A 17 0.31 12.08 -1.70
C LEU A 17 -1.20 11.93 -1.94
N LYS A 18 -1.60 10.81 -2.54
CA LYS A 18 -3.01 10.46 -2.82
C LYS A 18 -3.92 10.62 -1.58
N ARG A 19 -3.34 10.57 -0.37
CA ARG A 19 -4.05 10.56 0.92
C ARG A 19 -3.50 11.57 1.95
N GLY A 20 -2.83 12.64 1.49
CA GLY A 20 -2.46 13.80 2.31
C GLY A 20 -1.40 13.60 3.41
N SER A 21 -0.97 12.36 3.68
CA SER A 21 0.06 12.02 4.68
C SER A 21 1.18 11.20 4.06
N THR A 22 2.41 11.39 4.55
CA THR A 22 3.57 10.61 4.10
C THR A 22 3.47 9.17 4.62
N LYS A 23 3.72 8.21 3.73
CA LYS A 23 3.80 6.80 4.12
C LYS A 23 5.05 6.56 4.97
N LYS A 24 4.92 5.75 6.02
CA LYS A 24 6.05 5.23 6.81
C LYS A 24 6.11 3.72 6.66
N HIS A 25 7.31 3.16 6.52
CA HIS A 25 7.47 1.71 6.52
C HIS A 25 7.18 1.12 7.91
N ARG A 26 6.43 0.02 7.92
CA ARG A 26 6.16 -0.82 9.10
C ARG A 26 6.46 -2.28 8.71
N ARG A 27 6.89 -3.09 9.67
CA ARG A 27 7.05 -4.54 9.49
C ARG A 27 5.83 -5.25 10.08
N LEU A 28 5.35 -6.27 9.39
CA LEU A 28 4.25 -7.13 9.83
C LEU A 28 4.74 -8.58 9.80
N SER A 29 4.31 -9.38 10.78
CA SER A 29 4.52 -10.82 10.82
C SER A 29 3.18 -11.49 10.58
N VAL A 30 3.10 -12.33 9.55
CA VAL A 30 1.90 -13.07 9.14
C VAL A 30 2.32 -14.48 8.75
N THR A 31 1.38 -15.43 8.74
CA THR A 31 1.63 -16.78 8.20
C THR A 31 1.61 -16.75 6.67
N ASP A 32 2.09 -17.82 6.05
CA ASP A 32 2.07 -17.96 4.59
C ASP A 32 0.64 -17.96 4.05
N GLU A 33 -0.30 -18.62 4.73
CA GLU A 33 -1.72 -18.64 4.35
C GLU A 33 -2.33 -17.24 4.43
N GLY A 34 -2.02 -16.50 5.50
CA GLY A 34 -2.48 -15.13 5.67
C GLY A 34 -1.92 -14.19 4.59
N TRP A 35 -0.65 -14.37 4.22
CA TRP A 35 -0.03 -13.60 3.14
C TRP A 35 -0.68 -13.90 1.79
N LYS A 36 -0.88 -15.19 1.46
CA LYS A 36 -1.52 -15.61 0.22
C LYS A 36 -2.93 -15.04 0.08
N GLY A 37 -3.74 -15.10 1.13
CA GLY A 37 -5.07 -14.49 1.11
C GLY A 37 -5.04 -12.96 0.91
N CYS A 38 -4.02 -12.26 1.42
CA CYS A 38 -3.84 -10.84 1.15
C CYS A 38 -3.46 -10.56 -0.31
N GLN A 39 -2.70 -11.45 -0.95
CA GLN A 39 -2.34 -11.33 -2.37
C GLN A 39 -3.57 -11.54 -3.26
N GLU A 40 -4.37 -12.58 -3.00
CA GLU A 40 -5.62 -12.84 -3.71
C GLU A 40 -6.58 -11.64 -3.61
N LEU A 41 -6.76 -11.11 -2.39
CA LEU A 41 -7.58 -9.90 -2.18
C LEU A 41 -7.02 -8.66 -2.93
N SER A 42 -5.70 -8.55 -3.04
CA SER A 42 -5.02 -7.48 -3.77
C SER A 42 -5.35 -7.52 -5.26
N GLU A 43 -5.38 -8.72 -5.84
CA GLU A 43 -5.75 -8.95 -7.23
C GLU A 43 -7.25 -8.70 -7.47
N ASP A 44 -8.11 -9.22 -6.60
CA ASP A 44 -9.57 -9.07 -6.71
C ASP A 44 -10.03 -7.60 -6.67
N LEU A 45 -9.37 -6.78 -5.86
CA LEU A 45 -9.71 -5.36 -5.69
C LEU A 45 -8.95 -4.43 -6.64
N ASP A 46 -8.00 -4.93 -7.43
CA ASP A 46 -7.04 -4.13 -8.21
C ASP A 46 -6.36 -3.04 -7.34
N MET A 47 -5.96 -3.43 -6.13
CA MET A 47 -5.37 -2.54 -5.13
C MET A 47 -4.15 -3.20 -4.52
N SER A 48 -3.07 -2.44 -4.32
CA SER A 48 -1.92 -2.98 -3.57
C SER A 48 -2.29 -3.31 -2.12
N ILE A 49 -1.66 -4.33 -1.53
CA ILE A 49 -1.83 -4.68 -0.11
C ILE A 49 -1.66 -3.46 0.82
N SER A 50 -0.73 -2.55 0.49
CA SER A 50 -0.55 -1.30 1.25
C SER A 50 -1.74 -0.33 1.13
N GLU A 51 -2.38 -0.24 -0.04
CA GLU A 51 -3.60 0.55 -0.20
C GLU A 51 -4.79 -0.08 0.51
N ILE A 52 -4.87 -1.41 0.53
CA ILE A 52 -5.87 -2.12 1.31
C ILE A 52 -5.72 -1.78 2.80
N LEU A 53 -4.52 -1.91 3.35
CA LEU A 53 -4.23 -1.56 4.75
C LEU A 53 -4.57 -0.10 5.11
N GLU A 54 -4.24 0.85 4.23
CA GLU A 54 -4.61 2.26 4.42
C GLU A 54 -6.13 2.46 4.42
N SER A 55 -6.83 1.81 3.49
CA SER A 55 -8.28 1.93 3.34
C SER A 55 -9.01 1.31 4.54
N LEU A 56 -8.51 0.19 5.07
CA LEU A 56 -8.97 -0.41 6.33
C LEU A 56 -8.83 0.57 7.50
N GLY A 57 -7.63 1.15 7.69
CA GLY A 57 -7.38 2.08 8.79
C GLY A 57 -8.16 3.40 8.71
N ARG A 58 -8.62 3.77 7.52
CA ARG A 58 -9.41 4.98 7.26
C ARG A 58 -10.92 4.75 7.25
N GLY A 59 -11.37 3.51 7.45
CA GLY A 59 -12.79 3.16 7.46
C GLY A 59 -13.45 3.19 6.08
N GLU A 60 -12.65 3.04 5.01
CA GLU A 60 -13.15 3.00 3.63
C GLU A 60 -13.63 1.61 3.23
N PHE A 61 -13.34 0.59 4.05
CA PHE A 61 -13.91 -0.74 3.93
C PHE A 61 -14.87 -1.04 5.07
N ILE A 62 -15.93 -1.78 4.74
CA ILE A 62 -16.87 -2.31 5.72
C ILE A 62 -16.30 -3.64 6.23
N LEU A 63 -15.80 -3.63 7.46
CA LEU A 63 -15.37 -4.83 8.16
C LEU A 63 -16.50 -5.32 9.07
N SER A 64 -16.96 -6.55 8.84
CA SER A 64 -17.85 -7.24 9.77
C SER A 64 -17.04 -8.02 10.79
N LYS A 65 -17.41 -7.94 12.07
CA LYS A 65 -16.84 -8.83 13.10
C LYS A 65 -17.23 -10.28 12.81
N PRO A 66 -16.32 -11.26 12.99
CA PRO A 66 -16.70 -12.67 12.92
C PRO A 66 -17.75 -12.99 13.99
N LEU A 67 -18.64 -13.92 13.67
CA LEU A 67 -19.75 -14.33 14.54
C LEU A 67 -19.29 -15.11 15.79
N THR A 68 -18.02 -15.49 15.86
CA THR A 68 -17.43 -16.26 16.95
C THR A 68 -16.02 -15.77 17.26
N LYS A 69 -15.69 -15.71 18.56
CA LYS A 69 -14.37 -15.37 19.10
C LYS A 69 -13.46 -16.59 19.16
#